data_AF-A0A8H3BVV5-F1
#
_entry.id   AF-A0A8H3BVV5-F1
#
_cell.length_a   1.000
_cell.length_b   1.000
_cell.length_c   1.000
_cell.angle_alpha   90.00
_cell.angle_beta   90.00
_cell.angle_gamma   90.00
#
_symmetry.space_group_name_H-M   'P 1'
#
loop_
_entity.id
_entity.type
_entity.pdbx_description
1 polymer ?
#
loop_
_entity_poly.entity_id
_entity_poly.type
_entity_poly.pdbx_seq_one_letter_code
_entity_poly.pdbx_strand_id
1 'polypeptide(L)'
;MPKRGWVWVGPDHIDSDEERPKKKKPTARAKKGKSIAPKWTANTYPGWSETKPTGEWGRKCIDTWCLLAPYDSTITEEQWKKYYDERSALDRVNTFQGGDSGPIESEDLGQLTWGILRESGDVVAAAIMGSAQLQDVDRKRRITHVLLGSFYFIRLDGSDEGNGPPEPRHLEVYSRLYSPFGLGTSIDFHYGYHYRRRFERQDDERFASLTAKLRTIGDCGAEPPSQSEDAPDEEPEAPANAYIIFDGQEDGEGGLDTNFIDETTLKQFEKTLFGTEGWLSPRKMADILLAGGSVLQYHEADTEAAISLLNKFQYFPGENTGKRALAPELKRLTLMEVNTPLDGPRCIPQIRLLLARRG
;
A
#
# COMPACT_ATOMS: atom_id res chain seq x y z
N MET A 1 -32.49 9.27 1.70
CA MET A 1 -33.17 8.19 0.96
C MET A 1 -32.28 7.78 -0.20
N PRO A 2 -31.86 6.51 -0.32
CA PRO A 2 -30.98 6.11 -1.41
C PRO A 2 -31.80 5.95 -2.69
N LYS A 3 -31.40 6.67 -3.75
CA LYS A 3 -31.99 6.56 -5.09
C LYS A 3 -31.48 5.27 -5.74
N ARG A 4 -32.41 4.38 -6.11
CA ARG A 4 -32.15 3.18 -6.90
C ARG A 4 -31.81 3.61 -8.33
N GLY A 5 -30.65 3.19 -8.84
CA GLY A 5 -30.34 3.27 -10.27
C GLY A 5 -31.14 2.19 -11.01
N TRP A 6 -31.81 2.59 -12.09
CA TRP A 6 -32.46 1.67 -13.01
C TRP A 6 -31.45 1.24 -14.07
N VAL A 7 -31.40 -0.06 -14.37
CA VAL A 7 -30.70 -0.61 -15.54
C VAL A 7 -31.71 -0.63 -16.69
N TRP A 8 -31.35 -0.03 -17.81
CA TRP A 8 -32.15 -0.08 -19.04
C TRP A 8 -31.84 -1.42 -19.75
N VAL A 9 -32.85 -2.24 -19.98
CA VAL A 9 -32.73 -3.48 -20.78
C VAL A 9 -33.46 -3.22 -22.09
N GLY A 10 -32.74 -3.35 -23.21
CA GLY A 10 -33.29 -3.08 -24.55
C GLY A 10 -34.47 -4.01 -24.92
N PRO A 11 -35.26 -3.63 -25.94
CA PRO A 11 -36.55 -4.24 -26.27
C PRO A 11 -36.51 -5.69 -26.81
N ASP A 12 -35.32 -6.26 -27.04
CA ASP A 12 -35.18 -7.57 -27.71
C ASP A 12 -34.64 -8.69 -26.80
N HIS A 13 -34.75 -8.57 -25.47
CA HIS A 13 -34.41 -9.68 -24.59
C HIS A 13 -35.53 -10.73 -24.58
N ILE A 14 -35.35 -11.77 -25.40
CA ILE A 14 -36.11 -13.02 -25.35
C ILE A 14 -35.55 -13.82 -24.17
N ASP A 15 -36.38 -14.09 -23.16
CA ASP A 15 -36.11 -15.05 -22.08
C ASP A 15 -35.91 -16.45 -22.71
N SER A 16 -34.67 -16.79 -23.07
CA SER A 16 -34.29 -18.18 -23.31
C SER A 16 -34.09 -18.84 -21.94
N ASP A 17 -34.95 -19.81 -21.62
CA ASP A 17 -34.88 -20.72 -20.47
C ASP A 17 -33.62 -21.65 -20.54
N GLU A 18 -32.43 -21.07 -20.67
CA GLU A 18 -31.19 -21.78 -20.40
C GLU A 18 -30.87 -21.67 -18.91
N GLU A 19 -30.65 -22.81 -18.27
CA GLU A 19 -30.28 -22.94 -16.87
C GLU A 19 -29.20 -21.92 -16.50
N ARG A 20 -29.60 -20.89 -15.73
CA ARG A 20 -28.66 -19.93 -15.13
C ARG A 20 -27.50 -20.70 -14.52
N PRO A 21 -26.23 -20.38 -14.86
CA PRO A 21 -25.08 -21.04 -14.26
C PRO A 21 -25.23 -20.94 -12.74
N LYS A 22 -25.28 -22.11 -12.09
CA LYS A 22 -25.44 -22.23 -10.64
C LYS A 22 -24.37 -21.34 -10.02
N LYS A 23 -24.81 -20.25 -9.37
CA LYS A 23 -23.95 -19.39 -8.52
C LYS A 23 -23.05 -20.32 -7.71
N LYS A 24 -21.76 -20.37 -8.04
CA LYS A 24 -20.76 -21.11 -7.25
C LYS A 24 -20.97 -20.66 -5.80
N LYS A 25 -21.28 -21.62 -4.92
CA LYS A 25 -21.36 -21.35 -3.48
C LYS A 25 -20.04 -20.67 -3.09
N PRO A 26 -20.07 -19.58 -2.29
CA PRO A 26 -18.84 -18.98 -1.81
C PRO A 26 -18.00 -20.07 -1.18
N THR A 27 -16.75 -20.17 -1.63
CA THR A 27 -15.72 -21.03 -1.07
C THR A 27 -15.73 -20.91 0.44
N ALA A 28 -15.59 -22.04 1.13
CA ALA A 28 -15.67 -22.13 2.58
C ALA A 28 -14.81 -21.04 3.22
N ARG A 29 -15.48 -20.06 3.82
CA ARG A 29 -14.88 -18.91 4.50
C ARG A 29 -13.91 -19.43 5.57
N ALA A 30 -12.64 -19.04 5.48
CA ALA A 30 -11.60 -19.42 6.44
C ALA A 30 -12.06 -19.19 7.90
N LYS A 31 -11.65 -20.08 8.82
CA LYS A 31 -11.97 -19.97 10.24
C LYS A 31 -11.40 -18.65 10.79
N LYS A 32 -12.20 -17.92 11.58
CA LYS A 32 -11.75 -16.68 12.24
C LYS A 32 -10.61 -16.99 13.21
N GLY A 33 -9.39 -16.59 12.84
CA GLY A 33 -8.25 -16.62 13.74
C GLY A 33 -8.42 -15.63 14.90
N LYS A 34 -7.48 -15.67 15.84
CA LYS A 34 -7.38 -14.69 16.92
C LYS A 34 -6.07 -13.92 16.73
N SER A 35 -6.15 -12.61 16.93
CA SER A 35 -4.96 -11.76 16.99
C SER A 35 -4.04 -12.26 18.11
N ILE A 36 -2.74 -12.03 17.95
CA ILE A 36 -1.70 -12.28 18.94
C ILE A 36 -0.99 -10.96 19.21
N ALA A 37 -0.92 -10.54 20.48
CA ALA A 37 -0.27 -9.29 20.83
C ALA A 37 1.22 -9.34 20.48
N PRO A 38 1.76 -8.30 19.82
CA PRO A 38 3.15 -8.29 19.37
C PRO A 38 4.11 -8.24 20.57
N LYS A 39 5.23 -8.95 20.44
CA LYS A 39 6.31 -9.00 21.44
C LYS A 39 7.60 -8.42 20.86
N TRP A 40 7.69 -7.09 20.85
CA TRP A 40 8.89 -6.38 20.42
C TRP A 40 9.92 -6.32 21.55
N THR A 41 10.51 -7.45 21.90
CA THR A 41 11.52 -7.51 22.98
C THR A 41 12.80 -8.17 22.49
N ALA A 42 13.94 -7.73 23.02
CA ALA A 42 15.26 -8.34 22.75
C ALA A 42 15.29 -9.85 23.04
N ASN A 43 14.48 -10.31 24.00
CA ASN A 43 14.35 -11.74 24.32
C ASN A 43 13.71 -12.56 23.19
N THR A 44 12.87 -11.93 22.36
CA THR A 44 12.21 -12.59 21.23
C THR A 44 13.03 -12.46 19.95
N TYR A 45 13.77 -11.35 19.81
CA TYR A 45 14.59 -11.04 18.66
C TYR A 45 15.97 -10.54 19.12
N PRO A 46 16.98 -11.43 19.17
CA PRO A 46 18.35 -11.04 19.47
C PRO A 46 18.82 -9.96 18.50
N GLY A 47 19.42 -8.89 19.01
CA GLY A 47 19.82 -7.73 18.21
C GLY A 47 18.80 -6.60 18.18
N TRP A 48 17.58 -6.77 18.69
CA TRP A 48 16.65 -5.66 18.85
C TRP A 48 16.85 -4.90 20.15
N SER A 49 16.73 -3.58 20.05
CA SER A 49 16.96 -2.63 21.14
C SER A 49 15.79 -1.66 21.27
N GLU A 50 15.45 -1.30 22.50
CA GLU A 50 14.57 -0.16 22.80
C GLU A 50 15.34 1.18 22.84
N THR A 51 16.67 1.11 22.93
CA THR A 51 17.56 2.26 22.90
C THR A 51 17.89 2.63 21.46
N LYS A 52 17.73 3.92 21.12
CA LYS A 52 18.13 4.46 19.81
C LYS A 52 19.63 4.18 19.53
N PRO A 53 20.03 3.89 18.27
CA PRO A 53 21.43 3.89 17.87
C PRO A 53 22.09 5.22 18.22
N THR A 54 23.38 5.16 18.56
CA THR A 54 24.18 6.31 18.99
C THR A 54 24.97 6.95 17.85
N GLY A 55 25.08 6.27 16.71
CA GLY A 55 25.75 6.77 15.53
C GLY A 55 25.04 7.98 14.91
N GLU A 56 25.74 8.68 14.03
CA GLU A 56 25.24 9.91 13.41
C GLU A 56 24.06 9.62 12.49
N TRP A 57 24.22 8.68 11.56
CA TRP A 57 23.23 8.38 10.54
C TRP A 57 22.02 7.66 11.12
N GLY A 58 22.23 6.70 12.02
CA GLY A 58 21.12 6.03 12.71
C GLY A 58 20.22 7.02 13.44
N ARG A 59 20.80 7.96 14.21
CA ARG A 59 20.01 9.02 14.89
C ARG A 59 19.32 9.93 13.89
N LYS A 60 20.02 10.35 12.84
CA LYS A 60 19.47 11.23 11.81
C LYS A 60 18.25 10.60 11.13
N CYS A 61 18.30 9.32 10.79
CA CYS A 61 17.17 8.58 10.23
C CYS A 61 15.98 8.55 11.19
N ILE A 62 16.23 8.17 12.45
CA ILE A 62 15.19 8.05 13.45
C ILE A 62 14.50 9.38 13.71
N ASP A 63 15.27 10.46 13.84
CA ASP A 63 14.69 11.76 14.17
C ASP A 63 14.00 12.40 12.95
N THR A 64 14.53 12.19 11.73
CA THR A 64 13.93 12.71 10.49
C THR A 64 12.56 12.07 10.21
N TRP A 65 12.49 10.73 10.29
CA TRP A 65 11.30 9.95 9.94
C TRP A 65 10.52 9.42 11.14
N CYS A 66 10.86 9.86 12.35
CA CYS A 66 10.21 9.49 13.61
C CYS A 66 10.13 7.98 13.85
N LEU A 67 11.16 7.21 13.44
CA LEU A 67 11.17 5.76 13.57
C LEU A 67 11.06 5.34 15.05
N LEU A 68 10.28 4.28 15.29
CA LEU A 68 10.01 3.78 16.64
C LEU A 68 10.87 2.57 17.00
N ALA A 69 10.98 2.30 18.30
CA ALA A 69 11.48 1.01 18.78
C ALA A 69 10.51 -0.14 18.41
N PRO A 70 11.01 -1.33 18.05
CA PRO A 70 12.40 -1.75 18.22
C PRO A 70 13.34 -1.20 17.14
N TYR A 71 14.59 -0.95 17.54
CA TYR A 71 15.71 -0.63 16.65
C TYR A 71 16.57 -1.87 16.47
N ASP A 72 16.94 -2.19 15.24
CA ASP A 72 17.89 -3.27 14.97
C ASP A 72 19.32 -2.77 15.19
N SER A 73 19.95 -3.26 16.27
CA SER A 73 21.32 -2.88 16.66
C SER A 73 22.40 -3.51 15.78
N THR A 74 22.04 -4.45 14.90
CA THR A 74 22.98 -5.06 13.95
C THR A 74 23.22 -4.18 12.72
N ILE A 75 22.37 -3.19 12.49
CA ILE A 75 22.49 -2.27 11.36
C ILE A 75 23.69 -1.34 11.56
N THR A 76 24.57 -1.30 10.55
CA THR A 76 25.77 -0.45 10.57
C THR A 76 25.46 1.00 10.20
N GLU A 77 26.35 1.93 10.60
CA GLU A 77 26.23 3.34 10.22
C GLU A 77 26.29 3.56 8.70
N GLU A 78 27.04 2.73 7.97
CA GLU A 78 27.08 2.77 6.51
C GLU A 78 25.72 2.39 5.90
N GLN A 79 25.05 1.39 6.46
CA GLN A 79 23.70 1.00 6.04
C GLN A 79 22.68 2.09 6.39
N TRP A 80 22.76 2.68 7.59
CA TRP A 80 21.92 3.82 7.96
C TRP A 80 22.13 5.01 7.04
N LYS A 81 23.37 5.28 6.61
CA LYS A 81 23.65 6.33 5.64
C LYS A 81 22.98 6.04 4.29
N LYS A 82 23.08 4.81 3.76
CA LYS A 82 22.39 4.41 2.52
C LYS A 82 20.87 4.56 2.63
N TYR A 83 20.30 4.12 3.74
CA TYR A 83 18.87 4.31 4.03
C TYR A 83 18.50 5.80 4.06
N TYR A 84 19.33 6.62 4.70
CA TYR A 84 19.13 8.07 4.75
C TYR A 84 19.12 8.69 3.36
N ASP A 85 20.15 8.38 2.57
CA ASP A 85 20.36 8.94 1.24
C ASP A 85 19.20 8.56 0.30
N GLU A 86 18.79 7.28 0.29
CA GLU A 86 17.67 6.77 -0.50
C GLU A 86 16.34 7.44 -0.13
N ARG A 87 15.97 7.41 1.16
CA ARG A 87 14.69 7.97 1.60
C ARG A 87 14.66 9.49 1.47
N SER A 88 15.81 10.17 1.59
CA SER A 88 15.94 11.60 1.29
C SER A 88 15.80 11.91 -0.20
N ALA A 89 16.22 11.01 -1.10
CA ALA A 89 15.98 11.15 -2.53
C ALA A 89 14.48 10.99 -2.85
N LEU A 90 13.82 10.00 -2.24
CA LEU A 90 12.36 9.83 -2.35
C LEU A 90 11.59 11.01 -1.76
N ASP A 91 12.06 11.60 -0.65
CA ASP A 91 11.48 12.84 -0.10
C ASP A 91 11.48 13.96 -1.16
N ARG A 92 12.57 14.10 -1.94
CA ARG A 92 12.63 15.10 -3.03
C ARG A 92 11.63 14.79 -4.13
N VAL A 93 11.55 13.53 -4.59
CA VAL A 93 10.58 13.11 -5.62
C VAL A 93 9.14 13.33 -5.17
N ASN A 94 8.86 13.13 -3.88
CA ASN A 94 7.53 13.30 -3.30
C ASN A 94 7.29 14.71 -2.73
N THR A 95 8.01 15.71 -3.26
CA THR A 95 7.89 17.12 -2.89
C THR A 95 7.12 17.92 -3.93
N PHE A 96 5.97 18.46 -3.53
CA PHE A 96 5.23 19.41 -4.35
C PHE A 96 6.00 20.73 -4.46
N GLN A 97 6.12 21.27 -5.68
CA GLN A 97 6.86 22.52 -6.00
C GLN A 97 8.37 22.48 -5.71
N GLY A 98 8.99 21.29 -5.66
CA GLY A 98 10.44 21.15 -5.62
C GLY A 98 11.05 21.46 -6.99
N GLY A 99 11.93 22.46 -7.07
CA GLY A 99 12.59 22.84 -8.34
C GLY A 99 13.61 21.83 -8.88
N ASP A 100 13.96 20.81 -8.10
CA ASP A 100 15.07 19.88 -8.39
C ASP A 100 14.61 18.45 -8.76
N SER A 101 13.31 18.16 -8.73
CA SER A 101 12.77 16.84 -9.07
C SER A 101 11.88 16.95 -10.30
N GLY A 102 12.12 16.11 -11.32
CA GLY A 102 11.11 15.87 -12.35
C GLY A 102 9.81 15.44 -11.67
N PRO A 103 8.65 15.99 -12.08
CA PRO A 103 7.38 15.56 -11.53
C PRO A 103 7.21 14.06 -11.75
N ILE A 104 6.49 13.41 -10.86
CA ILE A 104 5.87 12.12 -11.18
C ILE A 104 4.88 12.42 -12.31
N GLU A 105 5.16 11.94 -13.53
CA GLU A 105 4.43 12.26 -14.76
C GLU A 105 3.06 11.55 -14.78
N SER A 106 2.11 12.15 -14.08
CA SER A 106 0.69 11.75 -14.03
C SER A 106 -0.14 12.51 -15.08
N GLU A 107 0.50 13.00 -16.16
CA GLU A 107 -0.03 14.07 -17.01
C GLU A 107 -1.43 13.76 -17.61
N ASP A 108 -1.75 12.46 -17.75
CA ASP A 108 -3.00 11.99 -18.34
C ASP A 108 -3.99 11.37 -17.33
N LEU A 109 -3.72 11.36 -16.02
CA LEU A 109 -4.58 10.66 -15.05
C LEU A 109 -5.80 11.44 -14.57
N GLY A 110 -5.86 12.75 -14.84
CA GLY A 110 -6.95 13.60 -14.39
C GLY A 110 -7.14 13.68 -12.86
N GLN A 111 -6.17 13.17 -12.07
CA GLN A 111 -6.24 13.04 -10.61
C GLN A 111 -5.01 13.65 -9.94
N LEU A 112 -5.22 14.17 -8.73
CA LEU A 112 -4.17 14.83 -7.97
C LEU A 112 -3.31 13.77 -7.27
N THR A 113 -2.17 13.39 -7.86
CA THR A 113 -1.24 12.35 -7.35
C THR A 113 -0.94 12.47 -5.86
N TRP A 114 -0.74 13.70 -5.37
CA TRP A 114 -0.47 13.94 -3.95
C TRP A 114 -1.67 13.67 -3.04
N GLY A 115 -2.89 13.78 -3.56
CA GLY A 115 -4.10 13.33 -2.89
C GLY A 115 -4.11 11.81 -2.73
N ILE A 116 -3.80 11.09 -3.82
CA ILE A 116 -3.69 9.63 -3.83
C ILE A 116 -2.64 9.14 -2.81
N LEU A 117 -1.45 9.75 -2.80
CA LEU A 117 -0.41 9.43 -1.82
C LEU A 117 -0.90 9.56 -0.38
N ARG A 118 -1.66 10.64 -0.07
CA ARG A 118 -2.25 10.87 1.25
C ARG A 118 -3.30 9.83 1.60
N GLU A 119 -4.20 9.53 0.67
CA GLU A 119 -5.29 8.57 0.86
C GLU A 119 -4.77 7.15 1.09
N SER A 120 -3.78 6.71 0.31
CA SER A 120 -3.05 5.45 0.54
C SER A 120 -2.45 5.40 1.95
N GLY A 121 -1.72 6.45 2.36
CA GLY A 121 -1.14 6.54 3.69
C GLY A 121 -2.21 6.48 4.80
N ASP A 122 -3.37 7.09 4.58
CA ASP A 122 -4.49 7.09 5.52
C ASP A 122 -5.11 5.71 5.66
N VAL A 123 -5.24 4.94 4.58
CA VAL A 123 -5.76 3.57 4.64
C VAL A 123 -4.78 2.66 5.40
N VAL A 124 -3.47 2.77 5.15
CA VAL A 124 -2.43 2.03 5.88
C VAL A 124 -2.47 2.37 7.38
N ALA A 125 -2.49 3.66 7.73
CA ALA A 125 -2.55 4.10 9.12
C ALA A 125 -3.87 3.69 9.81
N ALA A 126 -5.00 3.80 9.11
CA ALA A 126 -6.30 3.39 9.62
C ALA A 126 -6.32 1.90 9.95
N ALA A 127 -5.69 1.06 9.13
CA ALA A 127 -5.60 -0.37 9.40
C ALA A 127 -4.99 -0.65 10.79
N ILE A 128 -3.93 0.07 11.17
CA ILE A 128 -3.37 -0.07 12.51
C ILE A 128 -4.34 0.41 13.58
N MET A 129 -4.99 1.56 13.41
CA MET A 129 -5.99 2.05 14.37
C MET A 129 -7.17 1.08 14.56
N GLY A 130 -7.51 0.29 13.53
CA GLY A 130 -8.56 -0.71 13.55
C GLY A 130 -8.17 -2.08 14.12
N SER A 131 -6.91 -2.30 14.55
CA SER A 131 -6.44 -3.61 15.04
C SER A 131 -6.94 -3.96 16.46
N ALA A 132 -7.13 -5.25 16.74
CA ALA A 132 -7.78 -5.71 17.96
C ALA A 132 -6.86 -5.82 19.19
N GLN A 133 -5.53 -5.96 19.03
CA GLN A 133 -4.63 -6.30 20.14
C GLN A 133 -3.37 -5.43 20.23
N LEU A 134 -3.54 -4.17 20.60
CA LEU A 134 -2.48 -3.44 21.28
C LEU A 134 -3.09 -2.74 22.49
N GLN A 135 -2.83 -3.27 23.69
CA GLN A 135 -3.37 -2.69 24.93
C GLN A 135 -2.77 -1.30 25.21
N ASP A 136 -1.52 -1.09 24.77
CA ASP A 136 -0.91 0.22 24.75
C ASP A 136 -1.46 1.06 23.60
N VAL A 137 -2.53 1.81 23.91
CA VAL A 137 -3.21 2.71 22.97
C VAL A 137 -2.26 3.80 22.46
N ASP A 138 -1.31 4.25 23.29
CA ASP A 138 -0.38 5.31 22.89
C ASP A 138 0.68 4.76 21.93
N ARG A 139 1.20 3.54 22.15
CA ARG A 139 2.08 2.89 21.15
C ARG A 139 1.35 2.66 19.84
N LYS A 140 0.07 2.28 19.88
CA LYS A 140 -0.77 2.10 18.68
C LYS A 140 -0.90 3.41 17.92
N ARG A 141 -1.14 4.51 18.64
CA ARG A 141 -1.24 5.86 18.09
C ARG A 141 0.09 6.30 17.48
N ARG A 142 1.22 6.09 18.17
CA ARG A 142 2.56 6.42 17.64
C ARG A 142 2.87 5.66 16.35
N ILE A 143 2.63 4.35 16.30
CA ILE A 143 2.81 3.55 15.07
C ILE A 143 1.97 4.12 13.92
N THR A 144 0.70 4.42 14.21
CA THR A 144 -0.21 5.05 13.25
C THR A 144 0.34 6.38 12.73
N HIS A 145 0.82 7.25 13.62
CA HIS A 145 1.34 8.57 13.24
C HIS A 145 2.58 8.49 12.35
N VAL A 146 3.45 7.52 12.58
CA VAL A 146 4.62 7.30 11.72
C VAL A 146 4.21 6.76 10.34
N LEU A 147 3.28 5.80 10.31
CA LEU A 147 2.80 5.22 9.04
C LEU A 147 2.14 6.23 8.11
N LEU A 148 1.53 7.29 8.62
CA LEU A 148 0.97 8.37 7.80
C LEU A 148 2.01 8.98 6.84
N GLY A 149 3.30 8.96 7.20
CA GLY A 149 4.41 9.50 6.40
C GLY A 149 5.45 8.46 5.96
N SER A 150 5.07 7.18 5.95
CA SER A 150 5.95 6.07 5.54
C SER A 150 5.74 5.60 4.10
N PHE A 151 4.75 6.15 3.40
CA PHE A 151 4.41 5.78 2.03
C PHE A 151 4.99 6.77 1.00
N TYR A 152 5.60 6.24 -0.07
CA TYR A 152 6.27 7.02 -1.12
C TYR A 152 5.92 6.45 -2.49
N PHE A 153 5.73 7.33 -3.48
CA PHE A 153 5.84 6.93 -4.87
C PHE A 153 7.31 6.90 -5.28
N ILE A 154 7.67 5.87 -6.06
CA ILE A 154 8.94 5.77 -6.76
C ILE A 154 8.76 6.28 -8.19
N ARG A 155 7.71 5.79 -8.88
CA ARG A 155 7.31 6.16 -10.23
C ARG A 155 5.80 5.93 -10.36
N LEU A 156 5.14 6.78 -11.12
CA LEU A 156 3.73 6.61 -11.45
C LEU A 156 3.52 7.18 -12.83
N ASP A 157 3.03 6.32 -13.71
CA ASP A 157 2.62 6.65 -15.06
C ASP A 157 1.18 6.19 -15.25
N GLY A 158 0.47 6.88 -16.13
CA GLY A 158 -0.86 6.44 -16.52
C GLY A 158 -1.39 7.24 -17.69
N SER A 159 -2.44 6.70 -18.32
CA SER A 159 -3.11 7.35 -19.44
C SER A 159 -4.63 7.23 -19.34
N ASP A 160 -5.33 8.30 -19.72
CA ASP A 160 -6.76 8.34 -19.99
C ASP A 160 -6.98 8.29 -21.51
N GLU A 161 -8.01 7.57 -21.96
CA GLU A 161 -8.37 7.51 -23.38
C GLU A 161 -9.23 8.70 -23.84
N GLY A 162 -9.56 9.64 -22.94
CA GLY A 162 -10.26 10.90 -23.26
C GLY A 162 -11.70 10.72 -23.76
N ASN A 163 -12.23 9.49 -23.76
CA ASN A 163 -13.53 9.13 -24.33
C ASN A 163 -14.63 8.89 -23.27
N GLY A 164 -14.38 9.22 -22.00
CA GLY A 164 -15.34 9.03 -20.90
C GLY A 164 -14.94 9.79 -19.63
N PRO A 165 -15.74 9.70 -18.54
CA PRO A 165 -15.35 10.19 -17.21
C PRO A 165 -14.00 9.56 -16.76
N PRO A 166 -13.31 10.16 -15.76
CA PRO A 166 -11.87 10.02 -15.53
C PRO A 166 -11.49 8.66 -14.93
N GLU A 167 -11.62 7.61 -15.73
CA GLU A 167 -11.18 6.27 -15.42
C GLU A 167 -9.86 6.04 -16.18
N PRO A 168 -8.76 5.71 -15.49
CA PRO A 168 -7.50 5.47 -16.16
C PRO A 168 -7.62 4.25 -17.06
N ARG A 169 -7.18 4.37 -18.31
CA ARG A 169 -7.06 3.21 -19.21
C ARG A 169 -5.89 2.33 -18.80
N HIS A 170 -4.77 2.96 -18.45
CA HIS A 170 -3.57 2.26 -18.03
C HIS A 170 -2.95 2.95 -16.81
N LEU A 171 -2.49 2.14 -15.85
CA LEU A 171 -1.68 2.59 -14.72
C LEU A 171 -0.45 1.70 -14.60
N GLU A 172 0.67 2.34 -14.36
CA GLU A 172 1.89 1.69 -13.91
C GLU A 172 2.39 2.43 -12.67
N VAL A 173 2.25 1.81 -11.50
CA VAL A 173 2.61 2.43 -10.22
C VAL A 173 3.68 1.64 -9.51
N TYR A 174 4.80 2.33 -9.23
CA TYR A 174 5.85 1.84 -8.36
C TYR A 174 5.85 2.66 -7.08
N SER A 175 5.74 1.97 -5.95
CA SER A 175 5.65 2.63 -4.65
C SER A 175 6.41 1.85 -3.59
N ARG A 176 6.65 2.51 -2.46
CA ARG A 176 7.35 1.94 -1.30
C ARG A 176 6.65 2.29 -0.01
N LEU A 177 6.49 1.28 0.85
CA LEU A 177 6.05 1.44 2.23
C LEU A 177 7.18 1.06 3.19
N TYR A 178 7.67 2.05 3.94
CA TYR A 178 8.67 1.82 4.98
C TYR A 178 8.06 1.32 6.28
N SER A 179 8.77 0.44 6.99
CA SER A 179 8.43 0.09 8.37
C SER A 179 8.39 1.34 9.25
N PRO A 180 7.44 1.43 10.21
CA PRO A 180 7.44 2.50 11.21
C PRO A 180 8.52 2.31 12.28
N PHE A 181 9.21 1.18 12.29
CA PHE A 181 10.24 0.84 13.26
C PHE A 181 11.66 1.05 12.70
N GLY A 182 12.63 1.18 13.60
CA GLY A 182 14.05 1.27 13.26
C GLY A 182 14.68 -0.06 12.81
N LEU A 183 13.96 -0.84 12.00
CA LEU A 183 14.38 -2.15 11.48
C LEU A 183 15.05 -2.06 10.11
N GLY A 184 14.99 -0.89 9.46
CA GLY A 184 15.54 -0.68 8.12
C GLY A 184 14.82 -1.48 7.02
N THR A 185 13.61 -1.97 7.28
CA THR A 185 12.81 -2.76 6.34
C THR A 185 11.78 -1.92 5.59
N SER A 186 11.41 -2.38 4.41
CA SER A 186 10.35 -1.78 3.58
C SER A 186 9.73 -2.82 2.64
N ILE A 187 8.67 -2.44 1.95
CA ILE A 187 8.08 -3.22 0.86
C ILE A 187 8.00 -2.34 -0.37
N ASP A 188 8.49 -2.84 -1.49
CA ASP A 188 8.26 -2.27 -2.82
C ASP A 188 7.01 -2.88 -3.43
N PHE A 189 6.24 -2.08 -4.13
CA PHE A 189 5.06 -2.51 -4.86
C PHE A 189 5.19 -2.13 -6.33
N HIS A 190 4.63 -2.97 -7.18
CA HIS A 190 4.36 -2.66 -8.58
C HIS A 190 2.90 -3.02 -8.87
N TYR A 191 2.10 -1.99 -9.16
CA TYR A 191 0.70 -2.11 -9.55
C TYR A 191 0.57 -1.81 -11.04
N GLY A 192 0.16 -2.82 -11.80
CA GLY A 192 -0.17 -2.70 -13.21
C GLY A 192 -1.68 -2.80 -13.41
N TYR A 193 -2.25 -1.85 -14.13
CA TYR A 193 -3.67 -1.82 -14.45
C TYR A 193 -3.88 -1.52 -15.93
N HIS A 194 -4.80 -2.25 -16.55
CA HIS A 194 -5.34 -1.92 -17.86
C HIS A 194 -6.82 -2.24 -17.90
N TYR A 195 -7.62 -1.31 -18.38
CA TYR A 195 -9.01 -1.58 -18.71
C TYR A 195 -9.42 -0.85 -19.99
N ARG A 196 -9.89 -1.62 -20.97
CA ARG A 196 -10.44 -1.08 -22.20
C ARG A 196 -11.67 -1.88 -22.63
N ARG A 197 -12.82 -1.20 -22.59
CA ARG A 197 -14.07 -1.73 -23.12
C ARG A 197 -14.05 -1.73 -24.65
N ARG A 198 -14.25 -2.88 -25.29
CA ARG A 198 -14.39 -2.96 -26.75
C ARG A 198 -15.85 -3.18 -27.13
N PHE A 199 -16.47 -2.20 -27.79
CA PHE A 199 -17.89 -2.27 -28.15
C PHE A 199 -18.21 -3.29 -29.25
N GLU A 200 -17.23 -3.69 -30.07
CA GLU A 200 -17.44 -4.49 -31.29
C GLU A 200 -16.97 -5.95 -31.19
N ARG A 201 -16.13 -6.27 -30.21
CA ARG A 201 -15.69 -7.64 -29.88
C ARG A 201 -16.17 -7.89 -28.46
N GLN A 202 -16.83 -9.02 -28.20
CA GLN A 202 -17.52 -9.29 -26.93
C GLN A 202 -16.61 -9.43 -25.70
N ASP A 203 -15.34 -9.00 -25.79
CA ASP A 203 -14.26 -9.24 -24.84
C ASP A 203 -13.65 -7.88 -24.43
N ASP A 204 -13.63 -7.62 -23.13
CA ASP A 204 -13.08 -6.41 -22.52
C ASP A 204 -11.61 -6.64 -22.24
N GLU A 205 -10.70 -5.83 -22.80
CA GLU A 205 -9.27 -5.96 -22.48
C GLU A 205 -9.03 -5.47 -21.06
N ARG A 206 -8.97 -6.41 -20.11
CA ARG A 206 -8.83 -6.11 -18.68
C ARG A 206 -7.70 -6.90 -18.04
N PHE A 207 -6.88 -6.17 -17.30
CA PHE A 207 -5.76 -6.69 -16.53
C PHE A 207 -5.56 -5.85 -15.27
N ALA A 208 -5.38 -6.51 -14.13
CA ALA A 208 -4.99 -5.86 -12.90
C ALA A 208 -4.09 -6.79 -12.09
N SER A 209 -2.86 -6.34 -11.80
CA SER A 209 -1.91 -7.10 -10.99
C SER A 209 -1.23 -6.21 -9.96
N LEU A 210 -1.03 -6.76 -8.77
CA LEU A 210 -0.18 -6.16 -7.75
C LEU A 210 0.88 -7.16 -7.35
N THR A 211 2.14 -6.78 -7.54
CA THR A 211 3.30 -7.51 -7.02
C THR A 211 3.96 -6.73 -5.90
N ALA A 212 4.60 -7.43 -4.97
CA ALA A 212 5.29 -6.81 -3.86
C ALA A 212 6.60 -7.53 -3.54
N LYS A 213 7.64 -6.76 -3.21
CA LYS A 213 8.98 -7.27 -2.87
C LYS A 213 9.36 -6.85 -1.45
N LEU A 214 9.74 -7.82 -0.63
CA LEU A 214 10.25 -7.57 0.72
C LEU A 214 11.66 -7.00 0.65
N ARG A 215 11.94 -5.95 1.44
CA ARG A 215 13.25 -5.30 1.50
C ARG A 215 13.79 -5.22 2.91
N THR A 216 15.10 -5.33 2.98
CA THR A 216 15.95 -5.08 4.14
C THR A 216 16.80 -3.84 3.90
N ILE A 217 17.52 -3.40 4.92
CA ILE A 217 18.41 -2.24 4.76
C ILE A 217 19.59 -2.51 3.82
N GLY A 218 19.91 -3.79 3.57
CA GLY A 218 20.92 -4.18 2.60
C GLY A 218 20.55 -3.83 1.16
N ASP A 219 19.24 -3.69 0.89
CA ASP A 219 18.72 -3.37 -0.45
C ASP A 219 18.75 -1.87 -0.75
N CYS A 220 19.06 -1.01 0.24
CA CYS A 220 19.11 0.44 0.04
C CYS A 220 20.25 0.85 -0.89
N GLY A 221 19.91 1.62 -1.93
CA GLY A 221 20.82 2.17 -2.93
C GLY A 221 20.54 3.65 -3.20
N ALA A 222 21.54 4.37 -3.75
CA ALA A 222 21.41 5.80 -4.03
C ALA A 222 20.55 6.12 -5.26
N GLU A 223 20.33 5.13 -6.13
CA GLU A 223 19.45 5.26 -7.29
C GLU A 223 18.05 4.75 -6.91
N PRO A 224 16.97 5.37 -7.43
CA PRO A 224 15.64 4.76 -7.39
C PRO A 224 15.81 3.31 -7.86
N PRO A 225 15.13 2.32 -7.23
CA PRO A 225 15.28 0.94 -7.68
C PRO A 225 15.10 0.94 -9.20
N SER A 226 16.15 0.52 -9.92
CA SER A 226 16.05 0.28 -11.34
C SER A 226 14.83 -0.59 -11.53
N GLN A 227 14.10 -0.35 -12.62
CA GLN A 227 13.10 -1.26 -13.13
C GLN A 227 13.56 -2.69 -12.83
N SER A 228 12.68 -3.55 -12.33
CA SER A 228 12.84 -4.95 -12.72
C SER A 228 12.95 -4.87 -14.24
N GLU A 229 14.18 -4.91 -14.74
CA GLU A 229 14.47 -4.65 -16.14
C GLU A 229 13.52 -5.54 -16.92
N ASP A 230 12.93 -4.97 -17.97
CA ASP A 230 12.50 -5.76 -19.12
C ASP A 230 13.69 -6.66 -19.49
N ALA A 231 13.75 -7.85 -18.88
CA ALA A 231 14.72 -8.84 -19.22
C ALA A 231 14.36 -9.26 -20.65
N PRO A 232 15.27 -9.11 -21.62
CA PRO A 232 15.03 -9.59 -22.97
C PRO A 232 14.86 -11.10 -22.92
N ASP A 233 13.67 -11.61 -23.27
CA ASP A 233 13.32 -12.98 -23.73
C ASP A 233 13.94 -14.22 -23.00
N GLU A 234 14.58 -14.06 -21.85
CA GLU A 234 15.02 -15.15 -20.98
C GLU A 234 14.25 -15.03 -19.67
N GLU A 235 13.44 -16.05 -19.33
CA GLU A 235 12.65 -16.11 -18.09
C GLU A 235 13.53 -15.69 -16.90
N PRO A 236 13.41 -14.45 -16.37
CA PRO A 236 14.23 -14.05 -15.26
C PRO A 236 13.71 -14.83 -14.06
N GLU A 237 14.57 -15.62 -13.40
CA GLU A 237 14.24 -16.24 -12.12
C GLU A 237 13.64 -15.15 -11.22
N ALA A 238 12.37 -15.32 -10.84
CA ALA A 238 11.67 -14.31 -10.06
C ALA A 238 12.54 -13.93 -8.85
N PRO A 239 12.84 -12.63 -8.65
CA PRO A 239 13.81 -12.21 -7.65
C PRO A 239 13.42 -12.77 -6.28
N ALA A 240 14.38 -13.34 -5.57
CA ALA A 240 14.15 -13.88 -4.22
C ALA A 240 13.42 -12.83 -3.37
N ASN A 241 12.26 -13.19 -2.81
CA ASN A 241 11.36 -12.35 -2.00
C ASN A 241 10.41 -11.39 -2.74
N ALA A 242 10.15 -11.59 -4.04
CA ALA A 242 9.02 -10.99 -4.75
C ALA A 242 7.81 -11.93 -4.80
N TYR A 243 6.61 -11.37 -4.60
CA TYR A 243 5.36 -12.12 -4.53
C TYR A 243 4.25 -11.44 -5.31
N ILE A 244 3.40 -12.25 -5.96
CA ILE A 244 2.15 -11.79 -6.54
C ILE A 244 1.12 -11.68 -5.41
N ILE A 245 0.63 -10.47 -5.15
CA ILE A 245 -0.43 -10.22 -4.16
C ILE A 245 -1.78 -10.61 -4.75
N PHE A 246 -2.05 -10.11 -5.96
CA PHE A 246 -3.07 -10.62 -6.83
C PHE A 246 -2.68 -10.41 -8.28
N ASP A 247 -3.26 -11.23 -9.13
CA ASP A 247 -3.24 -11.08 -10.57
C ASP A 247 -4.63 -11.41 -11.09
N GLY A 248 -5.10 -10.65 -12.06
CA GLY A 248 -6.45 -10.71 -12.58
C GLY A 248 -6.44 -10.38 -14.06
N GLN A 249 -6.85 -11.33 -14.89
CA GLN A 249 -6.86 -11.18 -16.34
C GLN A 249 -8.15 -11.77 -16.92
N GLU A 250 -8.61 -11.23 -18.05
CA GLU A 250 -9.70 -11.83 -18.83
C GLU A 250 -9.39 -13.28 -19.19
N ASP A 251 -10.33 -14.20 -18.94
CA ASP A 251 -10.17 -15.64 -19.19
C ASP A 251 -10.52 -16.08 -20.62
N GLY A 252 -10.88 -15.13 -21.50
CA GLY A 252 -11.31 -15.37 -22.88
C GLY A 252 -12.75 -15.92 -23.01
N GLU A 253 -13.46 -16.12 -21.90
CA GLU A 253 -14.88 -16.51 -21.87
C GLU A 253 -15.77 -15.40 -21.23
N GLY A 254 -15.25 -14.17 -21.17
CA GLY A 254 -15.89 -13.03 -20.51
C GLY A 254 -15.86 -13.08 -18.97
N GLY A 255 -15.14 -14.05 -18.40
CA GLY A 255 -14.86 -14.15 -16.97
C GLY A 255 -13.52 -13.53 -16.59
N LEU A 256 -13.06 -13.82 -15.38
CA LEU A 256 -11.82 -13.30 -14.80
C LEU A 256 -11.05 -14.47 -14.20
N ASP A 257 -9.87 -14.76 -14.74
CA ASP A 257 -8.92 -15.65 -14.09
C ASP A 257 -8.20 -14.84 -13.00
N THR A 258 -8.09 -15.41 -11.80
CA THR A 258 -7.50 -14.71 -10.66
C THR A 258 -6.55 -15.60 -9.88
N ASN A 259 -5.38 -15.04 -9.58
CA ASN A 259 -4.44 -15.59 -8.63
C ASN A 259 -4.35 -14.68 -7.40
N PHE A 260 -4.30 -15.27 -6.20
CA PHE A 260 -4.28 -14.53 -4.94
C PHE A 260 -3.25 -15.11 -3.98
N ILE A 261 -2.48 -14.23 -3.36
CA ILE A 261 -1.57 -14.55 -2.25
C ILE A 261 -2.25 -15.39 -1.15
N ASP A 262 -1.48 -16.22 -0.45
CA ASP A 262 -1.95 -17.01 0.69
C ASP A 262 -1.69 -16.34 2.06
N GLU A 263 -2.30 -16.90 3.11
CA GLU A 263 -2.15 -16.36 4.47
C GLU A 263 -0.72 -16.50 5.03
N THR A 264 0.03 -17.51 4.59
CA THR A 264 1.40 -17.76 5.06
C THR A 264 2.33 -16.65 4.58
N THR A 265 2.18 -16.24 3.33
CA THR A 265 2.96 -15.18 2.70
C THR A 265 2.56 -13.81 3.25
N LEU A 266 1.27 -13.57 3.52
CA LEU A 266 0.82 -12.35 4.20
C LEU A 266 1.49 -12.11 5.56
N LYS A 267 1.78 -13.18 6.32
CA LYS A 267 2.53 -13.06 7.59
C LYS A 267 3.98 -12.60 7.38
N GLN A 268 4.58 -12.91 6.23
CA GLN A 268 5.95 -12.44 5.93
C GLN A 268 5.98 -10.92 5.70
N PHE A 269 4.94 -10.37 5.05
CA PHE A 269 4.77 -8.92 4.92
C PHE A 269 4.54 -8.25 6.27
N GLU A 270 3.70 -8.85 7.14
CA GLU A 270 3.49 -8.37 8.50
C GLU A 270 4.80 -8.36 9.30
N LYS A 271 5.57 -9.46 9.22
CA LYS A 271 6.87 -9.58 9.88
C LYS A 271 7.87 -8.55 9.37
N THR A 272 7.87 -8.28 8.07
CA THR A 272 8.78 -7.30 7.45
C THR A 272 8.44 -5.87 7.89
N LEU A 273 7.16 -5.49 7.88
CA LEU A 273 6.74 -4.14 8.30
C LEU A 273 6.79 -3.94 9.81
N PHE A 274 6.32 -4.92 10.58
CA PHE A 274 6.01 -4.74 12.00
C PHE A 274 6.85 -5.59 12.93
N GLY A 275 7.76 -6.43 12.41
CA GLY A 275 8.57 -7.30 13.23
C GLY A 275 7.77 -8.33 14.02
N THR A 276 6.59 -8.71 13.55
CA THR A 276 5.69 -9.64 14.23
C THR A 276 4.79 -10.36 13.24
N GLU A 277 4.18 -11.46 13.66
CA GLU A 277 3.20 -12.20 12.85
C GLU A 277 1.96 -12.53 13.68
N GLY A 278 0.79 -12.46 13.03
CA GLY A 278 -0.50 -12.77 13.65
C GLY A 278 -1.05 -11.67 14.56
N TRP A 279 -0.44 -10.49 14.60
CA TRP A 279 -1.04 -9.32 15.24
C TRP A 279 -2.23 -8.82 14.43
N LEU A 280 -2.06 -8.73 13.11
CA LEU A 280 -3.07 -8.29 12.16
C LEU A 280 -3.69 -9.49 11.44
N SER A 281 -4.98 -9.44 11.14
CA SER A 281 -5.56 -10.50 10.32
C SER A 281 -5.05 -10.46 8.87
N PRO A 282 -5.13 -11.59 8.14
CA PRO A 282 -4.83 -11.61 6.71
C PRO A 282 -5.61 -10.56 5.92
N ARG A 283 -6.87 -10.29 6.30
CA ARG A 283 -7.68 -9.23 5.69
C ARG A 283 -7.08 -7.85 5.93
N LYS A 284 -6.60 -7.58 7.15
CA LYS A 284 -5.97 -6.30 7.48
C LYS A 284 -4.67 -6.11 6.70
N MET A 285 -3.86 -7.16 6.59
CA MET A 285 -2.65 -7.13 5.77
C MET A 285 -2.98 -6.93 4.29
N ALA A 286 -4.02 -7.57 3.76
CA ALA A 286 -4.48 -7.30 2.39
C ALA A 286 -4.91 -5.82 2.20
N ASP A 287 -5.64 -5.23 3.16
CA ASP A 287 -5.98 -3.79 3.10
C ASP A 287 -4.70 -2.91 3.06
N ILE A 288 -3.67 -3.25 3.85
CA ILE A 288 -2.39 -2.52 3.90
C ILE A 288 -1.62 -2.66 2.58
N LEU A 289 -1.54 -3.88 2.02
CA LEU A 289 -0.79 -4.13 0.78
C LEU A 289 -1.46 -3.48 -0.43
N LEU A 290 -2.79 -3.53 -0.53
CA LEU A 290 -3.51 -2.82 -1.59
C LEU A 290 -3.30 -1.30 -1.50
N ALA A 291 -3.43 -0.73 -0.30
CA ALA A 291 -3.18 0.70 -0.09
C ALA A 291 -1.72 1.09 -0.34
N GLY A 292 -0.78 0.23 0.06
CA GLY A 292 0.65 0.38 -0.22
C GLY A 292 0.95 0.33 -1.73
N GLY A 293 0.23 -0.48 -2.52
CA GLY A 293 0.30 -0.43 -3.98
C GLY A 293 -0.54 0.68 -4.63
N SER A 294 -1.22 1.53 -3.83
CA SER A 294 -2.22 2.50 -4.27
C SER A 294 -3.38 1.92 -5.10
N VAL A 295 -3.67 0.63 -4.95
CA VAL A 295 -4.79 -0.03 -5.62
C VAL A 295 -6.12 0.49 -5.06
N LEU A 296 -7.11 0.66 -5.94
CA LEU A 296 -8.44 1.23 -5.64
C LEU A 296 -8.39 2.72 -5.26
N GLN A 297 -7.33 3.44 -5.67
CA GLN A 297 -7.17 4.88 -5.42
C GLN A 297 -7.24 5.74 -6.68
N TYR A 298 -7.38 5.14 -7.87
CA TYR A 298 -7.32 5.84 -9.15
C TYR A 298 -8.65 5.86 -9.89
N HIS A 299 -9.79 5.71 -9.20
CA HIS A 299 -11.11 5.57 -9.82
C HIS A 299 -11.14 4.47 -10.90
N GLU A 300 -10.47 3.36 -10.62
CA GLU A 300 -10.39 2.21 -11.53
C GLU A 300 -11.81 1.71 -11.88
N ALA A 301 -12.07 1.47 -13.16
CA ALA A 301 -13.37 1.02 -13.66
C ALA A 301 -13.65 -0.42 -13.22
N ASP A 302 -12.70 -1.31 -13.53
CA ASP A 302 -12.66 -2.68 -13.05
C ASP A 302 -11.88 -2.80 -11.73
N THR A 303 -12.58 -3.24 -10.68
CA THR A 303 -12.05 -3.46 -9.34
C THR A 303 -12.23 -4.90 -8.86
N GLU A 304 -12.68 -5.80 -9.75
CA GLU A 304 -13.15 -7.14 -9.42
C GLU A 304 -12.06 -8.00 -8.77
N ALA A 305 -10.84 -8.01 -9.32
CA ALA A 305 -9.71 -8.78 -8.80
C ALA A 305 -9.33 -8.35 -7.37
N ALA A 306 -9.15 -7.04 -7.15
CA ALA A 306 -8.80 -6.49 -5.84
C ALA A 306 -9.91 -6.70 -4.80
N ILE A 307 -11.18 -6.52 -5.16
CA ILE A 307 -12.33 -6.80 -4.28
C ILE A 307 -12.41 -8.30 -3.95
N SER A 308 -12.12 -9.17 -4.91
CA SER A 308 -12.11 -10.62 -4.71
C SER A 308 -11.01 -11.07 -3.75
N LEU A 309 -9.79 -10.51 -3.86
CA LEU A 309 -8.71 -10.71 -2.88
C LEU A 309 -9.18 -10.32 -1.48
N LEU A 310 -9.78 -9.14 -1.35
CA LEU A 310 -10.31 -8.65 -0.07
C LEU A 310 -11.36 -9.63 0.50
N ASN A 311 -12.25 -10.16 -0.33
CA ASN A 311 -13.29 -11.10 0.09
C ASN A 311 -12.77 -12.49 0.47
N LYS A 312 -11.55 -12.87 0.04
CA LYS A 312 -10.87 -14.12 0.41
C LYS A 312 -10.63 -14.21 1.92
N PHE A 313 -10.34 -13.09 2.57
CA PHE A 313 -9.90 -13.05 3.96
C PHE A 313 -10.93 -12.41 4.91
N GLN A 314 -10.81 -12.72 6.20
CA GLN A 314 -11.65 -12.13 7.24
C GLN A 314 -10.83 -11.36 8.28
N TYR A 315 -11.48 -10.38 8.89
CA TYR A 315 -10.98 -9.72 10.10
C TYR A 315 -10.96 -10.67 11.28
N PHE A 316 -9.96 -10.50 12.15
CA PHE A 316 -10.01 -11.11 13.47
C PHE A 316 -11.15 -10.48 14.29
N PRO A 317 -11.71 -11.21 15.27
CA PRO A 317 -12.71 -10.64 16.17
C PRO A 317 -12.21 -9.36 16.84
N GLY A 318 -13.01 -8.29 16.75
CA GLY A 318 -12.68 -6.97 17.31
C GLY A 318 -11.97 -6.01 16.34
N GLU A 319 -11.48 -6.50 15.19
CA GLU A 319 -10.88 -5.63 14.17
C GLU A 319 -11.94 -4.95 13.29
N ASN A 320 -11.56 -3.80 12.74
CA ASN A 320 -12.32 -3.08 11.73
C ASN A 320 -11.38 -2.29 10.80
N THR A 321 -11.93 -1.44 9.92
CA THR A 321 -11.13 -0.63 8.98
C THR A 321 -10.32 0.48 9.67
N GLY A 322 -10.68 0.85 10.90
CA GLY A 322 -10.05 1.90 11.70
C GLY A 322 -10.25 3.34 11.20
N LYS A 323 -10.93 3.54 10.05
CA LYS A 323 -11.18 4.87 9.47
C LYS A 323 -11.83 5.85 10.47
N ARG A 324 -12.83 5.39 11.24
CA ARG A 324 -13.49 6.20 12.28
C ARG A 324 -12.54 6.57 13.43
N ALA A 325 -11.64 5.68 13.80
CA ALA A 325 -10.67 5.90 14.87
C ALA A 325 -9.53 6.82 14.43
N LEU A 326 -9.20 6.83 13.13
CA LEU A 326 -8.18 7.71 12.55
C LEU A 326 -8.69 9.14 12.31
N ALA A 327 -9.98 9.33 11.98
CA ALA A 327 -10.54 10.62 11.61
C ALA A 327 -10.22 11.81 12.57
N PRO A 328 -10.25 11.64 13.92
CA PRO A 328 -9.83 12.71 14.83
C PRO A 328 -8.36 13.11 14.68
N GLU A 329 -7.47 12.14 14.42
CA GLU A 329 -6.04 12.40 14.21
C GLU A 329 -5.82 13.16 12.89
N LEU A 330 -6.52 12.78 11.81
CA LEU A 330 -6.46 13.52 10.53
C LEU A 330 -6.94 14.97 10.66
N LYS A 331 -7.99 15.20 11.46
CA LYS A 331 -8.44 16.56 11.77
C LYS A 331 -7.36 17.35 12.51
N ARG A 332 -6.67 16.74 13.47
CA ARG A 332 -5.53 17.38 14.18
C ARG A 332 -4.39 17.69 13.22
N LEU A 333 -4.02 16.75 12.35
CA LEU A 333 -2.99 16.94 11.34
C LEU A 333 -3.32 18.10 10.41
N THR A 334 -4.56 18.16 9.91
CA THR A 334 -5.04 19.26 9.04
C THR A 334 -4.90 20.62 9.74
N LEU A 335 -5.28 20.72 11.02
CA LEU A 335 -5.10 21.94 11.79
C LEU A 335 -3.63 22.33 11.95
N MET A 336 -2.71 21.36 12.05
CA MET A 336 -1.27 21.63 12.12
C MET A 336 -0.70 22.10 10.78
N GLU A 337 -1.16 21.51 9.67
CA GLU A 337 -0.79 21.92 8.31
C GLU A 337 -1.17 23.39 8.04
N VAL A 338 -2.37 23.83 8.50
CA VAL A 338 -2.83 25.22 8.35
C VAL A 338 -2.00 26.22 9.16
N ASN A 339 -1.52 25.82 10.35
CA ASN A 339 -0.79 26.70 11.27
C ASN A 339 0.73 26.74 11.03
N THR A 340 1.24 26.03 10.04
CA THR A 340 2.67 26.03 9.68
C THR A 340 2.90 27.05 8.57
N PRO A 341 3.83 28.03 8.70
CA PRO A 341 4.10 29.02 7.66
C PRO A 341 4.36 28.37 6.29
N LEU A 342 3.71 28.87 5.24
CA LEU A 342 3.53 28.18 3.96
C LEU A 342 4.52 28.62 2.85
N ASP A 343 5.72 29.08 3.19
CA ASP A 343 6.69 29.51 2.19
C ASP A 343 7.65 28.36 1.84
N GLY A 344 7.41 27.71 0.70
CA GLY A 344 8.37 26.78 0.08
C GLY A 344 7.86 25.38 -0.28
N PRO A 345 8.76 24.53 -0.82
CA PRO A 345 8.46 23.18 -1.28
C PRO A 345 7.93 22.27 -0.16
N ARG A 346 7.01 21.36 -0.50
CA ARG A 346 6.30 20.51 0.46
C ARG A 346 6.47 19.03 0.19
N CYS A 347 7.38 18.38 0.94
CA CYS A 347 7.45 16.92 0.97
C CYS A 347 6.20 16.36 1.65
N ILE A 348 5.37 15.64 0.89
CA ILE A 348 4.11 15.11 1.39
C ILE A 348 4.35 14.15 2.56
N PRO A 349 5.18 13.08 2.45
CA PRO A 349 5.49 12.20 3.57
C PRO A 349 5.96 12.93 4.84
N GLN A 350 6.85 13.92 4.69
CA GLN A 350 7.39 14.69 5.83
C GLN A 350 6.34 15.52 6.56
N ILE A 351 5.37 16.08 5.84
CA ILE A 351 4.25 16.82 6.43
C ILE A 351 3.34 15.86 7.21
N ARG A 352 3.15 14.63 6.70
CA ARG A 352 2.32 13.64 7.38
C ARG A 352 2.91 13.14 8.70
N LEU A 353 4.22 13.31 8.92
CA LEU A 353 4.91 12.99 10.18
C LEU A 353 4.73 14.05 11.28
N LEU A 354 4.03 15.16 11.02
CA LEU A 354 3.86 16.23 12.02
C LEU A 354 3.24 15.74 13.34
N LEU A 355 2.31 14.79 13.30
CA LEU A 355 1.75 14.18 14.50
C LEU A 355 2.79 13.35 15.26
N ALA A 356 3.60 12.57 14.55
CA ALA A 356 4.66 11.74 15.13
C ALA A 356 5.76 12.58 15.81
N ARG A 357 6.00 13.81 15.34
CA ARG A 357 6.98 14.73 15.94
C ARG A 357 6.53 15.38 17.24
N ARG A 358 5.21 15.42 17.50
CA ARG A 358 4.63 16.12 18.66
C ARG A 358 4.03 15.19 19.72
N GLY A 359 3.88 13.91 19.41
CA GLY A 359 3.45 12.86 20.33
C GLY A 359 4.65 12.10 20.89
#